data_AF-A0A7I8MSQ1-F1
#
_entry.id   AF-A0A7I8MSQ1-F1
#
_cell.length_a   1.000
_cell.length_b   1.000
_cell.length_c   1.000
_cell.angle_alpha   90.00
_cell.angle_beta   90.00
_cell.angle_gamma   90.00
#
_symmetry.space_group_name_H-M   'P 1'
#
loop_
_entity.id
_entity.type
_entity.pdbx_description
1 polymer ?
#
loop_
_entity_poly.entity_id
_entity_poly.type
_entity_poly.pdbx_seq_one_letter_code
_entity_poly.pdbx_strand_id
1 'polypeptide(L)'
;MEEWSQNRYLRIFVLVVMAGIVFGVFYRAYNWPAGQSMRPPDGTYKDASPKKTLSPIKNNTLTLLRGRPVTVWKKKLVYHGLESDRIHIAVYILELDPEVPYHHRIPVRDAKKGIRLGGQAFDLVGYGKNRIQLGIKGDYRED
;
A
#
# COMPACT_ATOMS: atom_id res chain seq x y z
N MET A 1 -55.59 -16.08 -14.63
CA MET A 1 -55.21 -15.57 -13.30
C MET A 1 -53.76 -15.91 -12.93
N GLU A 2 -52.82 -15.90 -13.89
CA GLU A 2 -51.37 -16.09 -13.59
C GLU A 2 -50.44 -15.06 -14.26
N GLU A 3 -50.84 -14.39 -15.34
CA GLU A 3 -49.99 -13.40 -16.03
C GLU A 3 -49.79 -12.08 -15.27
N TRP A 4 -50.76 -11.65 -14.46
CA TRP A 4 -50.68 -10.34 -13.78
C TRP A 4 -49.67 -10.34 -12.62
N SER A 5 -49.41 -11.51 -12.05
CA SER A 5 -48.42 -11.75 -10.99
C SER A 5 -47.00 -11.78 -11.54
N GLN A 6 -46.77 -12.49 -12.65
CA GLN A 6 -45.44 -12.67 -13.25
C GLN A 6 -44.77 -11.34 -13.61
N ASN A 7 -45.51 -10.37 -14.14
CA ASN A 7 -44.95 -9.07 -14.53
C ASN A 7 -44.48 -8.22 -13.34
N ARG A 8 -45.08 -8.37 -12.15
CA ARG A 8 -44.64 -7.66 -10.95
C ARG A 8 -43.33 -8.23 -10.42
N TYR A 9 -43.23 -9.56 -10.34
CA TYR A 9 -42.00 -10.23 -9.94
C TYR A 9 -40.87 -9.99 -10.95
N LEU A 10 -41.17 -9.97 -12.25
CA LEU A 10 -40.21 -9.64 -13.29
C LEU A 10 -39.67 -8.21 -13.13
N ARG A 11 -40.54 -7.22 -12.86
CA ARG A 11 -40.12 -5.82 -12.63
C ARG A 11 -39.27 -5.68 -11.37
N ILE A 12 -39.63 -6.35 -10.28
CA ILE A 12 -38.86 -6.35 -9.03
C ILE A 12 -37.49 -7.00 -9.26
N PHE A 13 -37.45 -8.14 -9.96
CA PHE A 13 -36.22 -8.83 -10.30
C PHE A 13 -35.28 -7.94 -11.13
N VAL A 14 -35.79 -7.24 -12.15
CA VAL A 14 -35.00 -6.31 -12.96
C VAL A 14 -34.43 -5.18 -12.11
N LEU A 15 -35.20 -4.60 -11.18
CA LEU A 15 -34.71 -3.55 -10.29
C LEU A 15 -33.60 -4.04 -9.35
N VAL A 16 -33.74 -5.25 -8.79
CA VAL A 16 -32.72 -5.86 -7.92
C VAL A 16 -31.44 -6.17 -8.71
N VAL A 17 -31.56 -6.67 -9.94
CA VAL A 17 -30.40 -6.91 -10.81
C VAL A 17 -29.70 -5.60 -11.16
N MET A 18 -30.45 -4.55 -11.51
CA MET A 18 -29.87 -3.23 -11.79
C MET A 18 -29.17 -2.64 -10.55
N ALA A 19 -29.79 -2.74 -9.37
CA ALA A 19 -29.16 -2.33 -8.12
C ALA A 19 -27.89 -3.14 -7.82
N GLY A 20 -27.91 -4.46 -8.07
CA GLY A 20 -26.76 -5.35 -7.91
C GLY A 20 -25.61 -5.01 -8.86
N ILE A 21 -25.89 -4.63 -10.11
CA ILE A 21 -24.88 -4.19 -11.08
C ILE A 21 -24.27 -2.86 -10.65
N VAL A 22 -25.10 -1.87 -10.29
CA VAL A 22 -24.62 -0.57 -9.79
C VAL A 22 -23.77 -0.76 -8.54
N PHE A 23 -24.23 -1.56 -7.58
CA PHE A 23 -23.49 -1.87 -6.36
C PHE A 23 -22.20 -2.64 -6.65
N GLY A 24 -22.24 -3.60 -7.58
CA GLY A 24 -21.07 -4.36 -8.03
C GLY A 24 -20.00 -3.48 -8.66
N VAL A 25 -20.39 -2.54 -9.53
CA VAL A 25 -19.48 -1.57 -10.15
C VAL A 25 -18.89 -0.62 -9.10
N PHE A 26 -19.71 -0.08 -8.19
CA PHE A 26 -19.22 0.77 -7.10
C PHE A 26 -18.29 0.02 -6.14
N TYR A 27 -18.61 -1.22 -5.77
CA TYR A 27 -17.75 -2.07 -4.94
C TYR A 27 -16.43 -2.40 -5.63
N ARG A 28 -16.46 -2.67 -6.95
CA ARG A 28 -15.25 -2.91 -7.73
C ARG A 28 -14.41 -1.65 -7.89
N ALA A 29 -15.02 -0.47 -8.06
CA ALA A 29 -14.33 0.82 -8.14
C ALA A 29 -13.70 1.23 -6.81
N TYR A 30 -14.41 1.03 -5.69
CA TYR A 30 -13.91 1.36 -4.36
C TYR A 30 -12.80 0.40 -3.88
N ASN A 31 -12.84 -0.86 -4.31
CA ASN A 31 -11.80 -1.85 -4.04
C ASN A 31 -10.82 -2.03 -5.22
N TRP A 32 -10.90 -1.20 -6.25
CA TRP A 32 -10.03 -1.30 -7.42
C TRP A 32 -8.58 -1.07 -6.99
N PRO A 33 -7.63 -1.98 -7.27
CA PRO A 33 -6.24 -1.64 -7.16
C PRO A 33 -5.94 -0.71 -8.34
N ALA A 34 -5.98 0.60 -8.11
CA ALA A 34 -5.33 1.55 -9.00
C ALA A 34 -3.81 1.36 -8.88
N GLY A 35 -3.32 0.19 -9.31
CA GLY A 35 -2.03 0.06 -9.94
C GLY A 35 -2.12 0.77 -11.27
N GLN A 36 -2.10 2.10 -11.22
CA GLN A 36 -1.32 2.77 -12.25
C GLN A 36 0.10 2.31 -11.99
N SER A 37 0.59 1.47 -12.89
CA SER A 37 2.00 1.41 -13.20
C SER A 37 2.47 2.86 -13.39
N MET A 38 2.96 3.48 -12.31
CA MET A 38 3.97 4.49 -12.44
C MET A 38 5.16 3.75 -13.01
N ARG A 39 5.16 3.58 -14.34
CA ARG A 39 6.38 3.51 -15.12
C ARG A 39 7.21 4.69 -14.58
N PRO A 40 8.35 4.45 -13.92
CA PRO A 40 9.25 5.55 -13.63
C PRO A 40 9.47 6.29 -14.95
N PRO A 41 9.47 7.63 -14.99
CA PRO A 41 9.89 8.31 -16.19
C PRO A 41 11.30 7.80 -16.49
N ASP A 42 11.49 7.18 -17.66
CA ASP A 42 12.82 6.91 -18.19
C ASP A 42 13.59 8.23 -18.13
N GLY A 43 14.58 8.28 -17.23
CA GLY A 43 15.20 9.55 -16.89
C GLY A 43 16.08 9.43 -15.67
N THR A 44 17.26 8.83 -15.87
CA THR A 44 18.49 9.18 -15.14
C THR A 44 18.32 9.42 -13.63
N TYR A 45 18.52 8.38 -12.82
CA TYR A 45 18.97 8.56 -11.43
C TYR A 45 20.39 9.16 -11.46
N LYS A 46 20.48 10.45 -11.76
CA LYS A 46 21.66 11.25 -11.45
C LYS A 46 21.65 11.50 -9.96
N ASP A 47 22.45 10.73 -9.24
CA ASP A 47 23.02 11.15 -7.97
C ASP A 47 23.56 12.57 -8.12
N ALA A 48 22.99 13.53 -7.37
CA ALA A 48 23.70 14.72 -6.87
C ALA A 48 22.77 15.67 -6.10
N SER A 49 22.60 15.40 -4.80
CA SER A 49 22.73 16.47 -3.83
C SER A 49 22.95 15.86 -2.44
N PRO A 50 24.13 16.04 -1.83
CA PRO A 50 24.37 15.67 -0.44
C PRO A 50 23.72 16.73 0.46
N LYS A 51 22.39 16.85 0.42
CA LYS A 51 21.66 17.59 1.45
C LYS A 51 21.67 16.73 2.69
N LYS A 52 22.74 16.84 3.51
CA LYS A 52 22.87 16.35 4.89
C LYS A 52 21.87 15.22 5.16
N THR A 53 22.11 14.06 4.56
CA THR A 53 21.16 12.96 4.51
C THR A 53 20.95 12.51 5.94
N LEU A 54 19.89 12.99 6.60
CA LEU A 54 19.49 12.42 7.88
C LEU A 54 19.31 10.94 7.62
N SER A 55 20.06 10.11 8.35
CA SER A 55 19.89 8.67 8.25
C SER A 55 18.39 8.37 8.37
N PRO A 56 17.82 7.61 7.42
CA PRO A 56 16.41 7.27 7.47
C PRO A 56 16.08 6.44 8.72
N ILE A 57 17.11 5.90 9.39
CA ILE A 57 16.99 5.19 10.66
C ILE A 57 17.61 6.06 11.75
N LYS A 58 16.81 6.37 12.77
CA LYS A 58 17.27 7.06 13.99
C LYS A 58 16.63 6.40 15.19
N ASN A 59 17.43 6.07 16.22
CA ASN A 59 16.95 5.42 17.45
C ASN A 59 16.08 4.19 17.17
N ASN A 60 16.57 3.27 16.33
CA ASN A 60 15.87 2.07 15.87
C ASN A 60 14.49 2.32 15.21
N THR A 61 14.25 3.56 14.75
CA THR A 61 13.03 3.97 14.06
C THR A 61 13.37 4.30 12.62
N LEU A 62 12.83 3.50 11.70
CA LEU A 62 12.87 3.75 10.27
C LEU A 62 11.78 4.77 9.90
N THR A 63 12.19 5.87 9.28
CA THR A 63 11.29 6.88 8.75
C THR A 63 11.24 6.78 7.23
N LEU A 64 10.04 6.52 6.70
CA LEU A 64 9.78 6.51 5.27
C LEU A 64 8.96 7.74 4.89
N LEU A 65 9.47 8.53 3.95
CA LEU A 65 8.75 9.63 3.34
C LEU A 65 8.06 9.15 2.06
N ARG A 66 6.88 9.68 1.77
CA ARG A 66 6.08 9.28 0.62
C ARG A 66 6.89 9.45 -0.68
N GLY A 67 6.92 8.39 -1.49
CA GLY A 67 7.61 8.35 -2.78
C GLY A 67 9.15 8.33 -2.68
N ARG A 68 9.73 8.39 -1.48
CA ARG A 68 11.18 8.34 -1.31
C ARG A 68 11.60 6.90 -0.98
N PRO A 69 12.37 6.24 -1.85
CA PRO A 69 12.89 4.91 -1.57
C PRO A 69 13.91 5.00 -0.44
N VAL A 70 13.86 4.01 0.45
CA VAL A 70 14.88 3.78 1.47
C VAL A 70 15.33 2.34 1.37
N THR A 71 16.65 2.13 1.29
CA THR A 71 17.24 0.80 1.25
C THR A 71 17.70 0.40 2.64
N VAL A 72 17.23 -0.74 3.14
CA VAL A 72 17.62 -1.33 4.44
C VAL A 72 17.65 -2.85 4.30
N TRP A 73 18.67 -3.53 4.83
CA TRP A 73 18.85 -4.99 4.71
C TRP A 73 18.68 -5.52 3.28
N LYS A 74 19.30 -4.84 2.32
CA LYS A 74 19.21 -5.18 0.88
C LYS A 74 17.77 -5.23 0.34
N LYS A 75 16.84 -4.55 1.01
CA LYS A 75 15.46 -4.36 0.56
C LYS A 75 15.24 -2.88 0.35
N LYS A 76 14.59 -2.53 -0.75
CA LYS A 76 14.16 -1.14 -1.00
C LYS A 76 12.70 -1.02 -0.58
N LEU A 77 12.42 -0.13 0.36
CA LEU A 77 11.08 0.17 0.85
C LEU A 77 10.63 1.52 0.29
N VAL A 78 9.40 1.59 -0.22
CA VAL A 78 8.78 2.81 -0.73
C VAL A 78 7.43 2.99 -0.07
N TYR A 79 7.26 4.08 0.68
CA TYR A 79 5.96 4.44 1.22
C TYR A 79 5.14 5.17 0.16
N HIS A 80 3.94 4.67 -0.16
CA HIS A 80 3.05 5.29 -1.15
C HIS A 80 1.99 6.18 -0.53
N GLY A 81 1.69 6.03 0.76
CA GLY A 81 0.76 6.89 1.50
C GLY A 81 -0.20 6.13 2.39
N LEU A 82 -1.17 6.88 2.94
CA LEU A 82 -2.29 6.39 3.73
C LEU A 82 -3.57 6.67 2.97
N GLU A 83 -4.31 5.63 2.63
CA GLU A 83 -5.58 5.71 1.90
C GLU A 83 -6.62 4.81 2.55
N SER A 84 -7.81 5.34 2.82
CA SER A 84 -8.92 4.58 3.43
C SER A 84 -8.51 3.78 4.68
N ASP A 85 -7.73 4.41 5.57
CA ASP A 85 -7.16 3.80 6.79
C ASP A 85 -6.22 2.59 6.51
N ARG A 86 -5.60 2.55 5.33
CA ARG A 86 -4.63 1.54 4.94
C ARG A 86 -3.29 2.18 4.56
N ILE A 87 -2.24 1.69 5.19
CA ILE A 87 -0.85 2.04 4.89
C ILE A 87 -0.46 1.29 3.62
N HIS A 88 0.02 2.02 2.61
CA HIS A 88 0.52 1.45 1.37
C HIS A 88 2.05 1.53 1.31
N ILE A 89 2.72 0.39 1.30
CA ILE A 89 4.17 0.27 1.19
C ILE A 89 4.49 -0.73 0.08
N ALA A 90 5.45 -0.39 -0.79
CA ALA A 90 6.07 -1.34 -1.71
C ALA A 90 7.42 -1.79 -1.15
N VAL A 91 7.70 -3.08 -1.21
CA VAL A 91 8.98 -3.68 -0.82
C VAL A 91 9.58 -4.33 -2.06
N TYR A 92 10.83 -4.02 -2.38
CA TYR A 92 11.60 -4.69 -3.43
C TYR A 92 12.66 -5.55 -2.77
N ILE A 93 12.74 -6.81 -3.17
CA ILE A 93 13.72 -7.77 -2.65
C ILE A 93 14.89 -7.77 -3.63
N LEU A 94 15.91 -6.95 -3.37
CA LEU A 94 16.94 -6.66 -4.37
C LEU A 94 17.79 -7.88 -4.77
N GLU A 95 17.84 -8.90 -3.92
CA GLU A 95 18.58 -10.14 -4.18
C GLU A 95 17.79 -11.17 -4.99
N LEU A 96 16.46 -11.06 -5.02
CA LEU A 96 15.59 -12.05 -5.67
C LEU A 96 14.97 -11.47 -6.95
N ASP A 97 14.36 -10.30 -6.83
CA ASP A 97 13.69 -9.59 -7.92
C ASP A 97 13.74 -8.08 -7.64
N PRO A 98 14.75 -7.37 -8.17
CA PRO A 98 14.96 -5.95 -7.89
C PRO A 98 13.97 -5.03 -8.62
N GLU A 99 13.28 -5.54 -9.65
CA GLU A 99 12.38 -4.76 -10.50
C GLU A 99 10.92 -4.88 -10.07
N VAL A 100 10.54 -6.00 -9.44
CA VAL A 100 9.15 -6.24 -9.04
C VAL A 100 8.85 -5.75 -7.61
N PRO A 101 7.91 -4.80 -7.43
CA PRO A 101 7.44 -4.38 -6.11
C PRO A 101 6.42 -5.35 -5.50
N TYR A 102 6.67 -5.77 -4.26
CA TYR A 102 5.69 -6.43 -3.41
C TYR A 102 4.88 -5.36 -2.66
N HIS A 103 3.65 -5.12 -3.12
CA HIS A 103 2.76 -4.12 -2.53
C HIS A 103 2.02 -4.66 -1.31
N HIS A 104 2.13 -3.93 -0.20
CA HIS A 104 1.40 -4.18 1.04
C HIS A 104 0.39 -3.06 1.29
N ARG A 105 -0.88 -3.42 1.48
CA ARG A 105 -1.96 -2.51 1.91
C ARG A 105 -2.46 -2.97 3.27
N ILE A 106 -1.93 -2.37 4.33
CA ILE A 106 -2.11 -2.84 5.70
C ILE A 106 -3.09 -1.91 6.42
N PRO A 107 -4.23 -2.39 6.93
CA PRO A 107 -5.10 -1.60 7.78
C PRO A 107 -4.35 -1.06 8.99
N VAL A 108 -4.53 0.20 9.35
CA VAL A 108 -3.81 0.83 10.48
C VAL A 108 -4.03 0.04 11.77
N ARG A 109 -5.26 -0.46 12.00
CA ARG A 109 -5.59 -1.33 13.14
C ARG A 109 -4.71 -2.57 13.25
N ASP A 110 -4.33 -3.16 12.12
CA ASP A 110 -3.49 -4.36 12.08
C ASP A 110 -2.03 -3.95 12.18
N ALA A 111 -1.66 -2.81 11.57
CA ALA A 111 -0.32 -2.28 11.68
C ALA A 111 0.09 -1.91 13.12
N LYS A 112 -0.86 -1.46 13.94
CA LYS A 112 -0.66 -1.22 15.38
C LYS A 112 -0.34 -2.48 16.17
N LYS A 113 -0.69 -3.67 15.68
CA LYS A 113 -0.33 -4.96 16.30
C LYS A 113 1.07 -5.43 15.91
N GLY A 114 1.72 -4.72 15.00
CA GLY A 114 2.98 -5.08 14.37
C GLY A 114 2.79 -5.54 12.92
N ILE A 115 3.78 -5.26 12.09
CA ILE A 115 3.79 -5.62 10.67
C ILE A 115 5.07 -6.37 10.31
N ARG A 116 4.99 -7.19 9.26
CA ARG A 116 6.17 -7.79 8.63
C ARG A 116 6.32 -7.28 7.21
N LEU A 117 7.47 -6.71 6.88
CA LEU A 117 7.81 -6.21 5.55
C LEU A 117 9.12 -6.85 5.09
N GLY A 118 9.07 -7.59 3.98
CA GLY A 118 10.24 -8.32 3.47
C GLY A 118 10.86 -9.24 4.53
N GLY A 119 10.06 -9.90 5.35
CA GLY A 119 10.54 -10.80 6.41
C GLY A 119 11.00 -10.12 7.71
N GLN A 120 11.16 -8.79 7.74
CA GLN A 120 11.52 -8.05 8.96
C GLN A 120 10.28 -7.58 9.71
N ALA A 121 10.32 -7.63 11.05
CA ALA A 121 9.23 -7.23 11.91
C ALA A 121 9.38 -5.76 12.36
N PHE A 122 8.27 -5.03 12.35
CA PHE A 122 8.21 -3.63 12.75
C PHE A 122 7.00 -3.34 13.63
N ASP A 123 7.13 -2.37 14.51
CA ASP A 123 6.02 -1.71 15.19
C ASP A 123 5.67 -0.39 14.52
N LEU A 124 4.39 -0.08 14.44
CA LEU A 124 3.95 1.22 13.96
C LEU A 124 4.15 2.29 15.04
N VAL A 125 5.13 3.16 14.86
CA VAL A 125 5.43 4.27 15.79
C VAL A 125 4.60 5.50 15.44
N GLY A 126 4.45 5.79 14.15
CA GLY A 126 3.69 6.95 13.67
C GLY A 126 3.30 6.79 12.21
N TYR A 127 2.19 7.40 11.81
CA TYR A 127 1.68 7.32 10.44
C TYR A 127 0.95 8.59 10.05
N GLY A 128 0.95 8.88 8.75
CA GLY A 128 0.23 9.99 8.15
C GLY A 128 0.43 9.97 6.64
N LYS A 129 -0.35 10.78 5.92
CA LYS A 129 -0.40 10.73 4.44
C LYS A 129 0.97 10.80 3.74
N ASN A 130 1.93 11.52 4.31
CA ASN A 130 3.24 11.78 3.69
C ASN A 130 4.42 11.09 4.38
N ARG A 131 4.24 10.51 5.56
CA ARG A 131 5.31 9.90 6.34
C ARG A 131 4.78 8.76 7.19
N ILE A 132 5.57 7.69 7.28
CA ILE A 132 5.38 6.63 8.26
C ILE A 132 6.68 6.41 9.04
N GLN A 133 6.54 6.05 10.30
CA GLN A 133 7.63 5.73 11.22
C GLN A 133 7.40 4.32 11.76
N LEU A 134 8.42 3.48 11.57
CA LEU A 134 8.40 2.07 11.88
C LEU A 134 9.53 1.77 12.87
N GLY A 135 9.18 1.32 14.06
CA GLY A 135 10.14 0.82 15.04
C GLY A 135 10.62 -0.55 14.59
N ILE A 136 11.92 -0.76 14.52
CA ILE A 136 12.53 -2.03 14.10
C ILE A 136 12.48 -2.99 15.29
N LYS A 137 11.97 -4.22 15.10
CA LYS A 137 12.08 -5.27 16.12
C LYS A 137 13.37 -6.06 15.92
N GLY A 138 14.31 -5.88 16.84
CA GLY A 138 15.65 -6.48 16.79
C GLY A 138 16.74 -5.44 16.56
N ASP A 139 17.97 -5.91 16.39
CA ASP A 139 19.13 -5.04 16.16
C ASP A 139 19.31 -4.77 14.66
N TYR A 140 19.24 -3.49 14.29
CA TYR A 140 19.74 -3.03 12.99
C TYR A 140 21.27 -2.91 13.06
N ARG A 141 21.98 -3.69 12.24
CA ARG A 141 23.40 -3.48 11.94
C ARG A 141 23.51 -2.98 10.49
N GLU A 142 24.21 -1.86 10.30
CA GLU A 142 24.69 -1.47 8.97
C GLU A 142 25.87 -2.40 8.66
N ASP A 143 25.63 -3.38 7.79
CA ASP A 143 26.67 -4.27 7.25
C ASP A 143 27.41 -3.58 6.10
#